data_AF-A0A5J4P5J8-F1
#
_entry.id   AF-A0A5J4P5J8-F1
#
_cell.length_a   1.000
_cell.length_b   1.000
_cell.length_c   1.000
_cell.angle_alpha   90.00
_cell.angle_beta   90.00
_cell.angle_gamma   90.00
#
_symmetry.space_group_name_H-M   'P 1'
#
loop_
_entity.id
_entity.type
_entity.pdbx_description
1 polymer ?
#
loop_
_entity_poly.entity_id
_entity_poly.type
_entity_poly.pdbx_seq_one_letter_code
_entity_poly.pdbx_strand_id
1 'polypeptide(L)'
;MLEEYPISSKLLISRLNFSHFLAILRKDDPLERLFYEVEAIKNNWSVRELERAIDTALYVRTGLSKNKEAVIAKIKNLKPAEPAEG
;
A
#
# COMPACT_ATOMS: atom_id res chain seq x y z
N MET A 1 -6.81 -20.62 -9.52
CA MET A 1 -5.45 -20.09 -9.79
C MET A 1 -5.21 -19.04 -8.72
N LEU A 2 -4.30 -19.28 -7.78
CA LEU A 2 -3.95 -18.28 -6.78
C LEU A 2 -3.06 -17.26 -7.50
N GLU A 3 -3.61 -16.10 -7.85
CA GLU A 3 -2.80 -14.98 -8.33
C GLU A 3 -1.75 -14.68 -7.25
N GLU A 4 -0.47 -14.73 -7.61
CA GLU A 4 0.60 -14.46 -6.67
C GLU A 4 0.46 -13.04 -6.13
N TYR A 5 0.35 -12.92 -4.80
CA TYR A 5 0.26 -11.62 -4.17
C TYR A 5 1.57 -10.86 -4.41
N PRO A 6 1.52 -9.64 -4.95
CA PRO A 6 2.72 -9.00 -5.49
C PRO A 6 3.64 -8.42 -4.39
N ILE A 7 3.20 -8.42 -3.13
CA ILE A 7 3.98 -7.94 -1.98
C ILE A 7 4.30 -9.11 -1.05
N SER A 8 5.55 -9.21 -0.60
CA SER A 8 5.94 -10.21 0.39
C SER A 8 5.23 -9.99 1.72
N SER A 9 4.57 -11.03 2.24
CA SER A 9 3.89 -10.99 3.55
C SER A 9 4.83 -10.56 4.69
N LYS A 10 6.11 -10.91 4.61
CA LYS A 10 7.13 -10.51 5.59
C LYS A 10 7.37 -9.00 5.58
N LEU A 11 7.31 -8.36 4.42
CA LEU A 11 7.48 -6.91 4.30
C LEU A 11 6.27 -6.17 4.90
N LEU A 12 5.05 -6.65 4.63
CA LEU A 12 3.83 -6.06 5.16
C LEU A 12 3.84 -6.08 6.70
N ILE A 13 4.08 -7.24 7.31
CA ILE A 13 4.02 -7.38 8.77
C ILE A 13 5.17 -6.65 9.48
N SER A 14 6.29 -6.41 8.80
CA SER A 14 7.42 -5.66 9.37
C SER A 14 7.27 -4.15 9.29
N ARG A 15 6.45 -3.63 8.37
CA ARG A 15 6.29 -2.18 8.13
C ARG A 15 4.92 -1.64 8.55
N LEU A 16 3.90 -2.49 8.60
CA LEU A 16 2.52 -2.11 8.92
C LEU A 16 2.07 -2.79 10.21
N ASN A 17 1.41 -2.02 11.07
CA ASN A 17 0.81 -2.54 12.30
C ASN A 17 -0.64 -2.98 12.05
N PHE A 18 -1.22 -3.69 13.03
CA PHE A 18 -2.61 -4.17 12.94
C PHE A 18 -3.63 -3.08 12.53
N SER A 19 -3.47 -1.87 13.06
CA SER A 19 -4.37 -0.75 12.72
C SER A 19 -4.27 -0.31 11.26
N HIS A 20 -3.10 -0.38 10.63
CA HIS A 20 -2.96 -0.12 9.19
C HIS A 20 -3.74 -1.15 8.38
N PHE A 21 -3.60 -2.44 8.71
CA PHE A 21 -4.36 -3.50 8.07
C PHE A 21 -5.86 -3.29 8.24
N LEU A 22 -6.32 -2.92 9.43
CA LEU A 22 -7.74 -2.65 9.66
C LEU A 22 -8.26 -1.50 8.77
N ALA A 23 -7.50 -0.43 8.62
CA ALA A 23 -7.86 0.69 7.75
C ALA A 23 -7.92 0.29 6.26
N ILE A 24 -6.96 -0.52 5.82
CA ILE A 24 -6.87 -1.03 4.44
C ILE A 24 -7.97 -2.06 4.16
N LEU A 25 -8.18 -3.03 5.05
CA LEU A 25 -9.18 -4.11 4.88
C LEU A 25 -10.62 -3.60 4.82
N ARG A 26 -10.90 -2.38 5.30
CA ARG A 26 -12.19 -1.70 5.14
C ARG A 26 -12.48 -1.26 3.70
N LYS A 27 -11.49 -1.33 2.79
CA LYS A 27 -11.69 -1.01 1.37
C LYS A 27 -12.09 -2.26 0.61
N ASP A 28 -13.15 -2.14 -0.19
CA ASP A 28 -13.68 -3.25 -0.97
C ASP A 28 -12.80 -3.58 -2.19
N ASP A 29 -12.19 -2.55 -2.80
CA ASP A 29 -11.36 -2.72 -4.00
C ASP A 29 -9.97 -3.29 -3.64
N PRO A 30 -9.58 -4.46 -4.14
CA PRO A 30 -8.24 -5.03 -3.93
C PRO A 30 -7.10 -4.14 -4.41
N LEU A 31 -7.29 -3.36 -5.47
CA LEU A 31 -6.27 -2.43 -5.99
C LEU A 31 -6.11 -1.21 -5.12
N GLU A 32 -7.21 -0.70 -4.58
CA GLU A 32 -7.17 0.40 -3.63
C GLU A 32 -6.40 -0.04 -2.38
N ARG A 33 -6.68 -1.25 -1.88
CA ARG A 33 -5.93 -1.83 -0.75
C ARG A 33 -4.44 -1.89 -1.04
N LEU A 34 -4.10 -2.48 -2.18
CA LEU A 34 -2.72 -2.65 -2.61
C LEU A 34 -2.00 -1.30 -2.77
N PHE A 35 -2.67 -0.29 -3.32
CA PHE A 35 -2.11 1.06 -3.44
C PHE A 35 -1.76 1.66 -2.08
N TYR A 36 -2.69 1.56 -1.12
CA TYR A 36 -2.46 2.10 0.22
C TYR A 36 -1.41 1.31 1.00
N GLU A 37 -1.31 -0.02 0.83
CA GLU A 37 -0.21 -0.82 1.39
C GLU A 37 1.15 -0.33 0.90
N VAL A 38 1.28 -0.17 -0.42
CA VAL A 38 2.52 0.27 -1.07
C VAL A 38 2.93 1.66 -0.63
N GLU A 39 2.01 2.63 -0.69
CA GLU A 39 2.32 4.01 -0.34
C GLU A 39 2.58 4.17 1.18
N ALA A 40 1.88 3.41 2.02
CA ALA A 40 2.15 3.38 3.46
C ALA A 40 3.53 2.83 3.77
N ILE A 41 3.97 1.75 3.11
CA ILE A 41 5.33 1.21 3.26
C ILE A 41 6.37 2.21 2.74
N LYS A 42 6.16 2.75 1.54
CA LYS A 42 7.13 3.60 0.85
C LYS A 42 7.37 4.93 1.57
N ASN A 43 6.31 5.55 2.08
CA ASN A 43 6.38 6.82 2.79
C ASN A 43 6.42 6.66 4.31
N ASN A 44 6.47 5.41 4.79
CA ASN A 44 6.51 5.05 6.20
C ASN A 44 5.38 5.72 7.01
N TRP A 45 4.17 5.74 6.43
CA TRP A 45 3.02 6.44 7.00
C TRP A 45 2.60 5.87 8.33
N SER A 46 2.29 6.75 9.28
CA SER A 46 1.50 6.41 10.46
C SER A 46 0.06 6.05 10.08
N VAL A 47 -0.66 5.39 10.99
CA VAL A 47 -2.08 5.02 10.79
C VAL A 47 -2.93 6.24 10.45
N ARG A 48 -2.67 7.38 11.09
CA ARG A 48 -3.40 8.64 10.84
C ARG A 48 -3.15 9.20 9.45
N GLU A 49 -1.92 9.09 8.96
CA GLU A 49 -1.57 9.53 7.60
C GLU A 49 -2.22 8.63 6.54
N LEU A 50 -2.22 7.32 6.79
CA LEU A 50 -2.94 6.36 5.97
C LEU A 50 -4.44 6.67 5.93
N GLU A 51 -5.08 6.87 7.08
CA GLU A 51 -6.49 7.23 7.16
C GLU A 51 -6.79 8.54 6.43
N ARG A 52 -5.95 9.58 6.62
CA ARG A 52 -6.10 10.83 5.87
C ARG A 52 -5.94 10.64 4.36
N ALA A 53 -5.03 9.78 3.91
CA ALA A 53 -4.86 9.48 2.49
C ALA A 53 -6.07 8.72 1.91
N ILE A 54 -6.72 7.89 2.72
CA ILE A 54 -7.99 7.22 2.40
C ILE A 54 -9.13 8.24 2.34
N ASP A 55 -9.28 9.07 3.37
CA ASP A 55 -10.35 10.08 3.47
C ASP A 55 -10.28 11.11 2.35
N THR A 56 -9.07 11.45 1.89
CA THR A 56 -8.86 12.37 0.76
C THR A 56 -8.94 11.68 -0.61
N ALA A 57 -9.30 10.40 -0.64
CA ALA A 57 -9.42 9.59 -1.85
C ALA A 57 -8.18 9.69 -2.76
N LEU A 58 -6.98 9.66 -2.17
CA LEU A 58 -5.72 9.80 -2.89
C LEU A 58 -5.61 8.81 -4.07
N TYR A 59 -6.11 7.59 -3.89
CA TYR A 59 -6.18 6.56 -4.93
C TYR A 59 -6.99 7.02 -6.16
N VAL A 60 -8.16 7.62 -5.93
CA VAL A 60 -9.03 8.12 -7.00
C VAL A 60 -8.42 9.36 -7.66
N ARG A 61 -7.88 10.28 -6.86
CA ARG A 61 -7.30 11.54 -7.34
C ARG A 61 -6.06 11.34 -8.20
N THR A 62 -5.27 10.30 -7.92
CA THR A 62 -4.09 9.94 -8.73
C THR A 62 -4.44 9.28 -10.06
N GLY A 63 -5.73 9.00 -10.32
CA GLY A 63 -6.18 8.34 -11.55
C GLY A 63 -5.79 6.86 -11.63
N LEU A 64 -5.19 6.31 -10.57
CA LEU A 64 -4.80 4.91 -10.48
C LEU A 64 -6.02 3.97 -10.34
N SER A 65 -7.17 4.52 -9.98
CA SER A 65 -8.47 3.83 -10.07
C SER A 65 -8.80 3.29 -11.45
N LYS A 66 -8.23 3.89 -12.51
CA LYS A 66 -8.43 3.46 -13.90
C LYS A 66 -7.23 2.69 -14.46
N ASN A 67 -6.08 2.72 -13.78
CA ASN A 67 -4.82 2.23 -14.33
C ASN A 67 -4.17 1.17 -13.44
N LYS A 68 -4.75 -0.04 -13.52
CA LYS A 68 -4.38 -1.24 -12.75
C LYS A 68 -2.91 -1.64 -12.96
N GLU A 69 -2.42 -1.52 -14.19
CA GLU A 69 -1.05 -1.88 -14.56
C GLU A 69 -0.01 -0.96 -13.90
N ALA A 70 -0.32 0.33 -13.77
CA ALA A 70 0.57 1.28 -13.12
C ALA A 70 0.74 1.01 -11.61
N VAL A 71 -0.33 0.56 -10.93
CA VAL A 71 -0.25 0.12 -9.53
C VAL A 71 0.65 -1.12 -9.43
N ILE A 72 0.46 -2.10 -10.31
CA ILE A 72 1.26 -3.33 -10.33
C ILE A 72 2.74 -3.04 -10.64
N ALA A 73 3.00 -2.12 -11.58
CA ALA A 73 4.36 -1.70 -11.94
C ALA A 73 5.09 -0.99 -10.78
N LYS A 74 4.38 -0.23 -9.95
CA LYS A 74 4.97 0.37 -8.73
C LYS A 74 5.42 -0.70 -7.74
N ILE A 75 4.69 -1.81 -7.63
CA ILE A 75 5.00 -2.90 -6.68
C ILE A 75 6.28 -3.64 -7.08
N LYS A 76 6.47 -3.91 -8.37
CA LYS A 76 7.71 -4.53 -8.87
C LYS A 76 8.97 -3.74 -8.52
N ASN A 77 8.83 -2.45 -8.24
CA ASN A 77 9.93 -1.55 -7.88
C ASN A 77 10.10 -1.35 -6.36
N LEU A 78 9.29 -1.98 -5.52
CA LEU A 78 9.53 -2.03 -4.06
C LEU A 78 10.68 -2.99 -3.78
N LYS A 79 11.91 -2.55 -4.08
CA LYS A 79 13.08 -3.08 -3.37
C LYS A 79 13.03 -2.52 -1.95
N PRO A 80 13.27 -3.33 -0.92
CA PRO A 80 13.40 -2.82 0.43
C PRO A 80 14.50 -1.77 0.42
N ALA A 81 14.15 -0.51 0.66
CA ALA A 81 15.14 0.48 1.01
C ALA A 81 15.73 0.01 2.34
N GLU A 82 17.04 -0.29 2.31
CA GLU A 82 17.84 -0.49 3.51
C GLU A 82 17.47 0.62 4.51
N PRO A 83 17.21 0.28 5.78
CA PRO A 83 17.03 1.31 6.79
C PRO A 83 18.29 2.18 6.73
N ALA A 84 18.13 3.49 6.54
CA ALA A 84 19.23 4.42 6.61
C ALA A 84 19.87 4.24 7.98
N GLU A 85 21.05 3.61 7.98
CA GLU A 85 21.89 3.45 9.15
C GLU A 85 22.24 4.85 9.66
N GLY A 86 21.94 5.08 10.94
CA GLY A 86 22.29 6.28 11.69
C GLY A 86 22.61 5.88 13.12
#